data_AF-A0A2V7SM38-F1
#
_entry.id   AF-A0A2V7SM38-F1
#
_cell.length_a   1.000
_cell.length_b   1.000
_cell.length_c   1.000
_cell.angle_alpha   90.00
_cell.angle_beta   90.00
_cell.angle_gamma   90.00
#
_symmetry.space_group_name_H-M   'P 1'
#
loop_
_entity.id
_entity.type
_entity.pdbx_description
1 polymer ?
#
loop_
_entity_poly.entity_id
_entity_poly.type
_entity_poly.pdbx_seq_one_letter_code
_entity_poly.pdbx_strand_id
1 'polypeptide(L)'
;MDIEGVLAIILIFGGGACIAIAFSPIGRAVADRIRGKSPSTDGGELRAELAEHKDALNQELEAVRHELAELAERMDFAERLLAKNREGQRIGPSQ
;
A
#
# COMPACT_ATOMS: atom_id res chain seq x y z
N MET A 1 -0.84 18.57 -56.92
CA MET A 1 -1.05 18.93 -55.50
C MET A 1 0.32 19.28 -54.98
N ASP A 2 0.53 20.54 -54.61
CA ASP A 2 1.84 21.03 -54.18
C ASP A 2 2.18 20.47 -52.79
N ILE A 3 3.47 20.34 -52.49
CA ILE A 3 3.94 19.74 -51.24
C ILE A 3 3.39 20.47 -50.01
N GLU A 4 3.21 21.79 -50.10
CA GLU A 4 2.59 22.62 -49.08
C GLU A 4 1.13 22.22 -48.82
N GLY A 5 0.37 21.90 -49.87
CA GLY A 5 -1.01 21.43 -49.75
C GLY A 5 -1.11 20.06 -49.07
N VAL A 6 -0.19 19.15 -49.40
CA VAL A 6 -0.10 17.83 -48.75
C VAL A 6 0.23 17.98 -47.26
N LEU A 7 1.20 18.85 -46.93
CA LEU A 7 1.59 19.12 -45.54
C LEU A 7 0.48 19.79 -44.75
N ALA A 8 -0.23 20.75 -45.34
CA ALA A 8 -1.38 21.40 -44.70
C ALA A 8 -2.49 20.40 -44.36
N ILE A 9 -2.80 19.48 -45.29
CA ILE A 9 -3.81 18.43 -45.08
C ILE A 9 -3.38 17.49 -43.95
N ILE A 10 -2.12 17.03 -43.95
CA ILE A 10 -1.61 16.14 -42.89
C ILE A 10 -1.62 16.84 -41.54
N LEU A 11 -1.24 18.12 -41.47
CA LEU A 11 -1.21 18.87 -40.21
C LEU A 11 -2.62 19.08 -39.65
N ILE A 12 -3.58 19.45 -40.50
CA ILE A 12 -4.96 19.72 -40.09
C ILE A 12 -5.68 18.43 -39.72
N PHE A 13 -5.68 17.43 -40.60
CA PHE A 13 -6.41 16.19 -40.37
C PHE A 13 -5.66 15.23 -39.45
N GLY A 14 -4.35 15.07 -39.63
CA GLY A 14 -3.52 14.25 -38.75
C GLY A 14 -3.36 14.86 -37.37
N GLY A 15 -3.06 16.16 -37.28
CA GLY A 15 -3.00 16.87 -36.00
C GLY A 15 -4.35 16.90 -35.29
N GLY A 16 -5.42 17.22 -36.01
CA GLY A 16 -6.79 17.19 -35.47
C GLY A 16 -7.22 15.80 -34.99
N ALA A 17 -6.90 14.75 -35.73
CA ALA A 17 -7.19 13.37 -35.33
C ALA A 17 -6.38 12.95 -34.09
N CYS A 18 -5.10 13.31 -34.00
CA CYS A 18 -4.29 13.05 -32.81
C CYS A 18 -4.85 13.73 -31.57
N ILE A 19 -5.30 14.99 -31.70
CA ILE A 19 -5.94 15.74 -30.60
C ILE A 19 -7.27 15.07 -30.22
N ALA A 20 -8.11 14.73 -31.20
CA ALA A 20 -9.38 14.07 -30.95
C ALA A 20 -9.20 12.70 -30.27
N ILE A 21 -8.18 11.93 -30.65
CA ILE A 21 -7.84 10.65 -30.01
C ILE A 21 -7.30 10.87 -28.60
N ALA A 22 -6.47 11.89 -28.37
CA ALA A 22 -5.94 12.21 -27.03
C ALA A 22 -7.04 12.59 -26.03
N PHE A 23 -8.10 13.27 -26.48
CA PHE A 23 -9.28 13.58 -25.65
C PHE A 23 -10.37 12.49 -25.69
N SER A 24 -10.18 11.42 -26.47
CA SER A 24 -11.09 10.29 -26.56
C SER A 24 -10.84 9.27 -25.42
N PRO A 25 -11.85 8.46 -25.05
CA PRO A 25 -11.68 7.31 -24.15
C PRO A 25 -10.52 6.38 -24.56
N ILE A 26 -10.25 6.29 -25.87
CA ILE A 26 -9.16 5.48 -26.42
C ILE A 26 -7.79 6.07 -26.03
N GLY A 27 -7.58 7.39 -26.18
CA GLY A 27 -6.32 8.03 -25.80
C GLY A 27 -6.07 7.95 -24.29
N ARG A 28 -7.13 8.06 -23.49
CA ARG A 28 -7.05 7.87 -22.03
C ARG A 28 -6.66 6.44 -21.66
N ALA A 29 -7.26 5.42 -22.27
CA ALA A 29 -6.90 4.02 -22.04
C ALA A 29 -5.45 3.70 -22.42
N VAL A 30 -4.95 4.27 -23.52
CA VAL A 30 -3.55 4.14 -23.94
C VAL A 30 -2.61 4.85 -22.95
N ALA A 31 -2.95 6.07 -22.52
CA ALA A 31 -2.18 6.81 -21.53
C ALA A 31 -2.13 6.09 -20.17
N ASP A 32 -3.25 5.52 -19.73
CA ASP A 32 -3.36 4.72 -18.52
C ASP A 32 -2.46 3.47 -18.60
N ARG A 33 -2.49 2.77 -19.74
CA ARG A 33 -1.62 1.61 -19.99
C ARG A 33 -0.12 1.98 -19.98
N ILE A 34 0.26 3.10 -20.58
CA ILE A 34 1.65 3.58 -20.58
C ILE A 34 2.10 3.99 -19.17
N ARG A 35 1.21 4.58 -18.37
CA ARG A 35 1.47 4.97 -16.98
C ARG A 35 1.50 3.78 -16.01
N GLY A 36 1.29 2.56 -16.50
CA GLY A 36 1.13 1.38 -15.66
C GLY A 36 -0.09 1.45 -14.74
N LYS A 37 -1.04 2.34 -15.03
CA LYS A 37 -2.28 2.53 -14.30
C LYS A 37 -3.34 1.69 -15.01
N SER A 38 -3.84 0.64 -14.36
CA SER A 38 -5.05 -0.07 -14.81
C SER A 38 -6.19 0.95 -15.04
N PRO A 39 -7.10 0.74 -16.02
CA PRO A 39 -7.96 1.81 -16.53
C PRO A 39 -8.84 2.34 -15.40
N SER A 40 -8.57 3.57 -14.98
CA SER A 40 -9.20 4.17 -13.80
C SER A 40 -10.12 5.31 -14.19
N THR A 41 -11.36 4.92 -14.48
CA THR A 41 -12.54 5.65 -14.02
C THR A 41 -12.77 5.42 -12.51
N ASP A 42 -12.01 4.50 -11.89
CA ASP A 42 -12.24 3.92 -10.56
C ASP A 42 -11.16 4.26 -9.51
N GLY A 43 -10.25 5.18 -9.82
CA GLY A 43 -9.07 5.46 -8.99
C GLY A 43 -9.37 6.10 -7.62
N GLY A 44 -10.60 6.60 -7.42
CA GLY A 44 -11.07 7.12 -6.15
C GLY A 44 -11.58 6.01 -5.23
N GLU A 45 -12.36 5.07 -5.77
CA GLU A 45 -12.95 3.95 -5.04
C GLU A 45 -11.88 2.95 -4.60
N LEU A 46 -10.99 2.54 -5.50
CA LEU A 46 -9.83 1.70 -5.15
C LEU A 46 -8.91 2.35 -4.10
N ARG A 47 -8.80 3.69 -4.10
CA ARG A 47 -7.97 4.39 -3.12
C ARG A 47 -8.65 4.46 -1.75
N ALA A 48 -9.97 4.56 -1.72
CA ALA A 48 -10.76 4.50 -0.50
C ALA A 48 -10.73 3.08 0.09
N GLU A 49 -10.96 2.05 -0.72
CA GLU A 49 -10.87 0.65 -0.32
C GLU A 49 -9.47 0.30 0.22
N LEU A 50 -8.41 0.75 -0.46
CA LEU A 50 -7.03 0.55 0.00
C LEU A 50 -6.73 1.30 1.31
N ALA A 51 -7.33 2.48 1.52
CA ALA A 51 -7.19 3.22 2.77
C ALA A 51 -7.91 2.50 3.92
N GLU A 52 -9.12 2.00 3.69
CA GLU A 52 -9.89 1.21 4.66
C GLU A 52 -9.15 -0.07 5.05
N HIS A 53 -8.64 -0.83 4.08
CA HIS A 53 -7.83 -2.02 4.34
C HIS A 53 -6.56 -1.70 5.14
N LYS A 54 -5.91 -0.58 4.84
CA LYS A 54 -4.71 -0.16 5.58
C LYS A 54 -5.05 0.20 7.03
N ASP A 55 -6.18 0.86 7.26
CA ASP A 55 -6.62 1.22 8.60
C ASP A 55 -7.02 -0.02 9.40
N ALA A 56 -7.71 -0.99 8.79
CA ALA A 56 -8.02 -2.28 9.41
C ALA A 56 -6.75 -3.04 9.82
N LEU A 57 -5.76 -3.12 8.92
CA LEU A 57 -4.47 -3.76 9.23
C LEU A 57 -3.71 -3.05 10.37
N ASN A 58 -3.75 -1.72 10.42
CA ASN A 58 -3.13 -0.97 11.50
C ASN A 58 -3.80 -1.26 12.85
N GLN A 59 -5.14 -1.39 12.87
CA GLN A 59 -5.88 -1.73 14.08
C GLN A 59 -5.56 -3.15 14.57
N GLU A 60 -5.51 -4.14 13.67
CA GLU A 60 -5.09 -5.50 14.01
C GLU A 60 -3.66 -5.54 14.55
N LEU A 61 -2.75 -4.77 13.94
CA LEU A 61 -1.35 -4.71 14.37
C LEU A 61 -1.22 -4.08 15.76
N GLU A 62 -1.97 -3.01 16.06
CA GLU A 62 -2.02 -2.43 17.40
C GLU A 62 -2.61 -3.40 18.45
N ALA A 63 -3.65 -4.16 18.09
CA ALA A 63 -4.20 -5.20 18.97
C ALA A 63 -3.16 -6.27 19.31
N VAL A 64 -2.45 -6.79 18.30
CA VAL A 64 -1.38 -7.78 18.50
C VAL A 64 -0.23 -7.20 19.33
N ARG A 65 0.15 -5.93 19.10
CA ARG A 65 1.16 -5.26 19.92
C ARG A 65 0.75 -5.16 21.38
N HIS A 66 -0.53 -4.90 21.65
CA HIS A 66 -1.04 -4.85 23.01
C HIS A 66 -0.95 -6.21 23.70
N GLU A 67 -1.39 -7.28 23.02
CA GLU A 67 -1.29 -8.65 23.53
C GLU A 67 0.16 -9.07 23.79
N LEU A 68 1.08 -8.71 22.89
CA LEU A 68 2.51 -8.97 23.07
C LEU A 68 3.09 -8.21 24.27
N ALA A 69 2.64 -6.98 24.52
CA ALA A 69 3.08 -6.21 25.68
C ALA A 69 2.63 -6.87 27.00
N GLU A 70 1.38 -7.31 27.06
CA GLU A 70 0.86 -8.04 28.22
C GLU A 70 1.57 -9.38 28.42
N LEU A 71 1.84 -10.11 27.33
CA LEU A 71 2.59 -11.36 27.38
C LEU A 71 4.03 -11.14 27.87
N ALA A 72 4.69 -10.08 27.42
CA ALA A 72 6.03 -9.72 27.85
C ALA A 72 6.07 -9.40 29.36
N GLU A 73 5.07 -8.69 29.88
CA GLU A 73 4.96 -8.41 31.31
C GLU A 73 4.77 -9.71 32.12
N ARG A 74 3.87 -10.60 31.69
CA ARG A 74 3.68 -11.91 32.34
C ARG A 74 4.94 -12.76 32.31
N MET A 75 5.71 -12.71 31.22
CA MET A 75 7.00 -13.38 31.11
C MET A 75 8.04 -12.80 32.08
N ASP A 76 8.16 -11.47 32.18
CA ASP A 76 9.06 -10.82 33.15
C ASP A 76 8.70 -11.21 34.59
N PHE A 77 7.40 -11.29 34.92
CA PHE A 77 6.96 -11.80 36.22
C PHE A 77 7.38 -13.25 36.47
N ALA A 78 7.24 -14.13 35.48
CA ALA A 78 7.67 -15.52 35.58
C ALA A 78 9.19 -15.62 35.77
N GLU A 79 9.98 -14.82 35.05
CA GLU A 79 11.43 -14.76 35.19
C GLU A 79 11.83 -14.33 36.62
N ARG A 80 11.22 -13.27 37.15
CA ARG A 80 11.46 -12.80 38.52
C ARG A 80 11.07 -13.84 39.56
N LEU A 81 9.98 -14.58 39.36
CA LEU A 81 9.54 -15.62 40.29
C LEU A 81 10.48 -16.83 40.28
N LEU A 82 10.97 -17.23 39.09
CA LEU A 82 11.96 -18.29 38.95
C LEU A 82 13.30 -17.91 39.57
N ALA A 83 13.76 -16.66 39.37
CA ALA A 83 14.97 -16.14 40.00
C ALA A 83 14.89 -16.19 41.53
N LYS A 84 13.78 -15.72 42.13
CA LYS A 84 13.54 -15.79 43.57
C LYS A 84 13.51 -17.23 44.11
N ASN A 85 12.84 -18.15 43.40
CA ASN A 85 12.84 -19.57 43.79
C ASN A 85 14.25 -20.16 43.78
N ARG A 86 15.05 -19.85 42.76
CA ARG A 86 16.44 -20.32 42.66
C ARG A 86 17.32 -19.79 43.80
N GLU A 87 17.14 -18.53 44.20
CA GLU A 87 17.84 -17.95 45.35
C GLU A 87 17.41 -18.62 46.68
N GLY A 88 16.10 -18.82 46.89
CA GLY A 88 15.59 -19.54 48.07
C GLY A 88 16.11 -20.98 48.18
N GLN A 89 16.24 -21.67 47.04
CA GLN A 89 16.80 -23.02 46.98
C GLN A 89 18.31 -23.05 47.25
N ARG A 90 19.03 -21.98 46.92
CA ARG A 90 20.48 -21.83 47.20
C ARG A 90 20.77 -21.50 48.68
N ILE A 91 19.76 -21.05 49.43
CA ILE A 91 19.81 -20.79 50.89
C ILE A 91 19.14 -21.95 51.68
N GLY A 92 18.67 -23.01 51.01
CA GLY A 92 18.36 -24.31 51.63
C GLY A 92 19.65 -24.98 52.14
N PRO A 93 19.59 -25.79 53.21
CA PRO A 93 20.74 -26.02 54.09
C PRO A 93 21.92 -26.64 53.34
N SER A 94 23.06 -25.97 53.39
CA SER A 94 24.36 -26.59 53.24
C SER A 94 24.62 -27.47 54.48
N GLN A 95 24.13 -28.71 54.44
CA GLN A 95 24.64 -29.85 55.20
C GLN A 95 24.77 -31.05 54.25
#